data_AF-V7ELA2-F1
#
_entry.id   AF-V7ELA2-F1
#
_cell.length_a   1.000
_cell.length_b   1.000
_cell.length_c   1.000
_cell.angle_alpha   90.00
_cell.angle_beta   90.00
_cell.angle_gamma   90.00
#
_symmetry.space_group_name_H-M   'P 1'
#
loop_
_entity.id
_entity.type
_entity.pdbx_description
1 polymer ?
#
loop_
_entity_poly.entity_id
_entity_poly.type
_entity_poly.pdbx_seq_one_letter_code
_entity_poly.pdbx_strand_id
1 'polypeptide(L)'
;MFILVDGFDQQLTGEAEGCQVLRLPRRPPSAGWDDARWRMLTGFANALLERFDVVVLNDVDELVVLDPAAGGSLAEALAEARDLGVITPFAIEVVQRVDLEPDPLVAGEPVLGQRRYGRVHASYCKPCIIARPVRWSLGGHYSDFPQLNLSDKLFLFHLRAMDAGLLRARQAARHAMVTDAEGRPVAGVAGGGWARDGAGTDQFLRSFTTTAPEVTDFTFGWQRERIRKSWRCDRSTGLWVHDRLHNRRSYAIPERFFGII
;
A
#
# COMPACT_ATOMS: atom_id res chain seq x y z
N MET A 1 -2.02 -17.39 5.84
CA MET A 1 -2.21 -16.28 4.88
C MET A 1 -3.05 -16.77 3.71
N PHE A 2 -3.95 -15.94 3.18
CA PHE A 2 -4.68 -16.21 1.94
C PHE A 2 -4.09 -15.39 0.80
N ILE A 3 -3.87 -16.01 -0.36
CA ILE A 3 -3.39 -15.32 -1.57
C ILE A 3 -4.45 -15.47 -2.66
N LEU A 4 -4.99 -14.35 -3.13
CA LEU A 4 -5.97 -14.32 -4.22
C LEU A 4 -5.25 -13.99 -5.52
N VAL A 5 -5.33 -14.91 -6.48
CA VAL A 5 -4.61 -14.83 -7.75
C VAL A 5 -5.58 -14.57 -8.89
N ASP A 6 -5.38 -13.46 -9.62
CA ASP A 6 -6.20 -13.08 -10.78
C ASP A 6 -5.68 -13.74 -12.07
N GLY A 7 -6.24 -14.92 -12.38
CA GLY A 7 -5.89 -15.73 -13.54
C GLY A 7 -5.34 -17.10 -13.15
N PHE A 8 -5.87 -18.14 -13.79
CA PHE A 8 -5.38 -19.52 -13.62
C PHE A 8 -3.98 -19.74 -14.20
N ASP A 9 -3.56 -18.87 -15.11
CA ASP A 9 -2.27 -18.88 -15.81
C ASP A 9 -1.11 -18.26 -14.99
N GLN A 10 -1.42 -17.56 -13.90
CA GLN A 10 -0.39 -16.91 -13.07
C GLN A 10 0.44 -17.95 -12.31
N GLN A 11 1.76 -17.88 -12.43
CA GLN A 11 2.65 -18.74 -11.66
C GLN A 11 2.97 -18.10 -10.31
N LEU A 12 2.81 -18.88 -9.24
CA LEU A 12 3.28 -18.49 -7.91
C LEU A 12 4.69 -19.00 -7.71
N THR A 13 5.47 -18.25 -6.95
CA THR A 13 6.82 -18.62 -6.57
C THR A 13 6.81 -19.53 -5.33
N GLY A 14 7.95 -20.15 -5.00
CA GLY A 14 8.05 -21.07 -3.87
C GLY A 14 7.77 -20.42 -2.51
N GLU A 15 7.94 -19.10 -2.41
CA GLU A 15 7.67 -18.28 -1.23
C GLU A 15 6.18 -18.27 -0.83
N ALA A 16 5.29 -18.68 -1.74
CA ALA A 16 3.86 -18.86 -1.43
C ALA A 16 3.54 -20.21 -0.78
N GLU A 17 4.52 -21.11 -0.60
CA GLU A 17 4.31 -22.40 0.04
C GLU A 17 3.74 -22.23 1.47
N GLY A 18 2.78 -23.08 1.83
CA GLY A 18 2.04 -22.98 3.10
C GLY A 18 0.92 -21.94 3.11
N CYS A 19 0.76 -21.13 2.06
CA CYS A 19 -0.37 -20.20 1.94
C CYS A 19 -1.63 -20.88 1.38
N GLN A 20 -2.79 -20.36 1.78
CA GLN A 20 -4.07 -20.76 1.18
C GLN A 20 -4.28 -19.96 -0.11
N VAL A 21 -4.11 -20.61 -1.25
CA VAL A 21 -4.17 -19.96 -2.56
C VAL A 21 -5.56 -20.13 -3.17
N LEU A 22 -6.23 -19.02 -3.45
CA LEU A 22 -7.46 -18.98 -4.25
C LEU A 22 -7.14 -18.42 -5.63
N ARG A 23 -7.27 -19.27 -6.66
CA ARG A 23 -7.12 -18.85 -8.05
C ARG A 23 -8.48 -18.48 -8.62
N LEU A 24 -8.56 -17.31 -9.23
CA LEU A 24 -9.79 -16.77 -9.81
C LEU A 24 -9.64 -16.67 -11.33
N PRO A 25 -10.74 -16.79 -12.09
CA PRO A 25 -10.70 -16.55 -13.53
C PRO A 25 -10.33 -15.09 -13.80
N ARG A 26 -9.46 -14.85 -14.79
CA ARG A 26 -9.11 -13.48 -15.16
C ARG A 26 -10.32 -12.77 -15.76
N ARG A 27 -10.57 -11.54 -15.30
CA ARG A 27 -11.54 -10.65 -15.93
C ARG A 27 -10.80 -9.61 -16.79
N PRO A 28 -11.14 -9.43 -18.08
CA PRO A 28 -10.54 -8.39 -18.91
C PRO A 28 -10.72 -6.99 -18.31
N PRO A 29 -9.66 -6.16 -18.26
CA PRO A 29 -9.76 -4.78 -17.82
C PRO A 29 -10.76 -4.02 -18.68
N SER A 30 -11.75 -3.42 -18.02
CA SER A 30 -12.83 -2.64 -18.62
C SER A 30 -13.41 -1.71 -17.55
N ALA A 31 -14.29 -0.78 -17.93
CA ALA A 31 -14.90 0.13 -16.98
C ALA A 31 -15.59 -0.64 -15.82
N GLY A 32 -15.29 -0.27 -14.58
CA GLY A 32 -15.78 -0.92 -13.36
C GLY A 32 -15.09 -2.25 -13.01
N TRP A 33 -14.01 -2.62 -13.70
CA TRP A 33 -13.21 -3.81 -13.39
C TRP A 33 -12.60 -3.72 -11.99
N ASP A 34 -11.88 -2.64 -11.69
CA ASP A 34 -11.18 -2.48 -10.40
C ASP A 34 -12.17 -2.28 -9.24
N ASP A 35 -13.31 -1.62 -9.49
CA ASP A 35 -14.40 -1.52 -8.51
C ASP A 35 -14.97 -2.89 -8.14
N ALA A 36 -15.18 -3.77 -9.12
CA ALA A 36 -15.65 -5.13 -8.86
C ALA A 36 -14.60 -5.95 -8.10
N ARG A 37 -13.32 -5.78 -8.42
CA ARG A 37 -12.21 -6.40 -7.70
C ARG A 37 -12.24 -5.97 -6.23
N TRP A 38 -12.35 -4.68 -5.93
CA TRP A 38 -12.41 -4.18 -4.56
C TRP A 38 -13.68 -4.60 -3.80
N ARG A 39 -14.84 -4.69 -4.47
CA ARG A 39 -16.05 -5.28 -3.84
C ARG A 39 -15.84 -6.74 -3.46
N MET A 40 -15.18 -7.54 -4.32
CA MET A 40 -14.86 -8.93 -4.02
C MET A 40 -13.87 -9.04 -2.86
N LEU A 41 -12.78 -8.27 -2.86
CA LEU A 41 -11.79 -8.26 -1.78
C LEU A 41 -12.42 -7.87 -0.44
N THR A 42 -13.31 -6.86 -0.46
CA THR A 42 -14.11 -6.45 0.70
C THR A 42 -14.96 -7.60 1.23
N GLY A 43 -15.74 -8.25 0.35
CA GLY A 43 -16.59 -9.38 0.74
C GLY A 43 -15.79 -10.55 1.30
N PHE A 44 -14.64 -10.87 0.69
CA PHE A 44 -13.77 -11.95 1.14
C PHE A 44 -13.17 -11.66 2.53
N ALA A 45 -12.60 -10.47 2.74
CA ALA A 45 -12.05 -10.10 4.04
C ALA A 45 -13.11 -10.06 5.14
N ASN A 46 -14.31 -9.54 4.83
CA ASN A 46 -15.42 -9.54 5.78
C ASN A 46 -15.90 -10.96 6.12
N ALA A 47 -15.93 -11.89 5.15
CA ALA A 47 -16.26 -13.29 5.42
C ALA A 47 -15.23 -13.98 6.33
N LEU A 48 -13.95 -13.60 6.24
CA LEU A 48 -12.92 -14.11 7.13
C LEU A 48 -13.14 -13.69 8.59
N LEU A 49 -13.81 -12.56 8.86
CA LEU A 49 -14.15 -12.14 10.22
C LEU A 49 -15.09 -13.10 10.96
N GLU A 50 -15.84 -13.94 10.23
CA GLU A 50 -16.65 -15.01 10.84
C GLU A 50 -15.79 -16.13 11.46
N ARG A 51 -14.50 -16.17 11.15
CA ARG A 51 -13.56 -17.19 11.63
C ARG A 51 -12.36 -16.62 12.39
N PHE A 52 -11.98 -15.37 12.12
CA PHE A 52 -10.80 -14.73 12.69
C PHE A 52 -11.20 -13.42 13.38
N ASP A 53 -10.69 -13.18 14.58
CA ASP A 53 -11.00 -11.95 15.33
C ASP A 53 -10.45 -10.69 14.67
N VAL A 54 -9.36 -10.83 13.91
CA VAL A 54 -8.69 -9.75 13.19
C VAL A 54 -8.29 -10.26 11.80
N VAL A 55 -8.58 -9.47 10.77
CA VAL A 55 -8.20 -9.71 9.38
C VAL A 55 -7.39 -8.53 8.86
N VAL A 56 -6.30 -8.81 8.15
CA VAL A 56 -5.48 -7.80 7.47
C VAL A 56 -5.59 -7.99 5.96
N LEU A 57 -5.99 -6.95 5.23
CA LEU A 57 -6.04 -6.93 3.77
C LEU A 57 -5.02 -5.94 3.20
N ASN A 58 -3.99 -6.45 2.54
CA ASN A 58 -2.95 -5.65 1.89
C ASN A 58 -2.80 -6.04 0.41
N ASP A 59 -2.31 -5.12 -0.41
CA ASP A 59 -1.76 -5.48 -1.72
C ASP A 59 -0.44 -6.26 -1.54
N VAL A 60 -0.03 -7.05 -2.55
CA VAL A 60 1.19 -7.88 -2.47
C VAL A 60 2.50 -7.09 -2.39
N ASP A 61 2.45 -5.79 -2.69
CA ASP A 61 3.55 -4.84 -2.53
C ASP A 61 3.40 -3.97 -1.27
N GLU A 62 2.65 -4.43 -0.26
CA GLU A 62 2.45 -3.73 1.01
C GLU A 62 2.78 -4.59 2.22
N LEU A 63 3.57 -4.04 3.13
CA LEU A 63 4.04 -4.74 4.34
C LEU A 63 3.62 -3.97 5.59
N VAL A 64 2.87 -4.63 6.47
CA VAL A 64 2.53 -4.09 7.79
C VAL A 64 3.58 -4.54 8.79
N VAL A 65 4.23 -3.56 9.42
CA VAL A 65 5.41 -3.76 10.27
C VAL A 65 5.21 -3.05 11.59
N LEU A 66 5.56 -3.72 12.69
CA LEU A 66 5.68 -3.10 14.00
C LEU A 66 7.02 -2.36 14.09
N ASP A 67 7.02 -1.11 14.54
CA ASP A 67 8.26 -0.40 14.87
C ASP A 67 9.00 -1.17 15.98
N PRO A 68 10.24 -1.64 15.74
CA PRO A 68 11.02 -2.33 16.77
C PRO A 68 11.19 -1.53 18.05
N ALA A 69 11.19 -0.19 17.95
CA ALA A 69 11.30 0.69 19.11
C ALA A 69 10.02 0.70 19.98
N ALA A 70 8.88 0.25 19.48
CA ALA A 70 7.65 0.15 20.24
C ALA A 70 7.63 -1.06 21.20
N GLY A 71 8.50 -2.06 20.95
CA GLY A 71 8.52 -3.32 21.71
C GLY A 71 7.28 -4.19 21.48
N GLY A 72 7.28 -5.38 22.09
CA GLY A 72 6.22 -6.38 21.92
C GLY A 72 6.28 -7.09 20.57
N SER A 73 5.17 -7.72 20.19
CA SER A 73 5.03 -8.49 18.96
C SER A 73 4.04 -7.87 17.98
N LEU A 74 4.23 -8.14 16.69
CA LEU A 74 3.28 -7.71 15.65
C LEU A 74 1.87 -8.27 15.92
N ALA A 75 1.77 -9.50 16.42
CA ALA A 75 0.49 -10.12 16.76
C ALA A 75 -0.28 -9.34 17.84
N GLU A 76 0.40 -8.91 18.91
CA GLU A 76 -0.20 -8.07 19.96
C GLU A 76 -0.63 -6.70 19.40
N ALA A 77 0.18 -6.09 18.54
CA ALA A 77 -0.16 -4.82 17.90
C ALA A 77 -1.38 -4.93 16.97
N LEU A 78 -1.53 -6.02 16.23
CA LEU A 78 -2.70 -6.27 15.39
C LEU A 78 -3.94 -6.59 16.23
N ALA A 79 -3.79 -7.27 17.37
CA ALA A 79 -4.88 -7.68 18.24
C ALA A 79 -5.65 -6.49 18.85
N GLU A 80 -5.04 -5.30 18.94
CA GLU A 80 -5.71 -4.05 19.34
C GLU A 80 -6.94 -3.72 18.48
N ALA A 81 -7.00 -4.23 17.25
CA ALA A 81 -8.15 -4.03 16.37
C ALA A 81 -9.44 -4.61 16.98
N ARG A 82 -9.37 -5.61 17.86
CA ARG A 82 -10.55 -6.18 18.54
C ARG A 82 -11.34 -5.12 19.30
N ASP A 83 -10.63 -4.18 19.93
CA ASP A 83 -11.22 -3.09 20.69
C ASP A 83 -11.46 -1.86 19.82
N LEU A 84 -10.52 -1.55 18.92
CA LEU A 84 -10.55 -0.34 18.08
C LEU A 84 -11.45 -0.47 16.84
N GLY A 85 -11.84 -1.68 16.46
CA GLY A 85 -12.61 -2.02 15.27
C GLY A 85 -11.79 -2.02 13.98
N VAL A 86 -11.10 -0.92 13.67
CA VAL A 86 -10.27 -0.79 12.46
C VAL A 86 -9.01 0.00 12.79
N ILE A 87 -7.84 -0.52 12.43
CA ILE A 87 -6.55 0.17 12.58
C ILE A 87 -6.01 0.57 11.20
N THR A 88 -5.47 1.78 11.14
CA THR A 88 -4.75 2.34 10.00
C THR A 88 -3.27 2.49 10.37
N PRO A 89 -2.35 1.73 9.75
CA PRO A 89 -0.91 1.98 9.91
C PRO A 89 -0.49 3.29 9.27
N PHE A 90 0.58 3.91 9.77
CA PHE A 90 1.17 5.06 9.08
C PHE A 90 2.03 4.59 7.92
N ALA A 91 1.80 5.15 6.73
CA ALA A 91 2.41 4.60 5.54
C ALA A 91 3.62 5.38 5.03
N ILE A 92 4.62 4.59 4.62
CA ILE A 92 5.83 5.05 3.96
C ILE A 92 5.91 4.33 2.61
N GLU A 93 5.89 5.07 1.52
CA GLU A 93 6.23 4.48 0.22
C GLU A 93 7.75 4.42 0.12
N VAL A 94 8.28 3.20 0.07
CA VAL A 94 9.71 2.95 -0.15
C VAL A 94 10.04 3.37 -1.58
N VAL A 95 11.06 4.20 -1.72
CA VAL A 95 11.49 4.74 -3.01
C VAL A 95 12.98 4.46 -3.20
N GLN A 96 13.36 3.98 -4.38
CA GLN A 96 14.78 3.96 -4.74
C GLN A 96 15.28 5.39 -4.94
N ARG A 97 16.27 5.81 -4.14
CA ARG A 97 17.06 7.01 -4.43
C ARG A 97 18.10 6.66 -5.48
N VAL A 98 17.73 6.77 -6.75
CA VAL A 98 18.59 6.35 -7.88
C VAL A 98 19.97 7.01 -7.92
N ASP A 99 20.13 8.15 -7.25
CA ASP A 99 21.40 8.88 -7.07
C ASP A 99 22.26 8.39 -5.90
N LEU A 100 21.67 7.63 -4.96
CA LEU A 100 22.33 7.12 -3.73
C LEU A 100 22.34 5.59 -3.64
N GLU A 101 21.44 4.91 -4.36
CA GLU A 101 21.18 3.48 -4.35
C GLU A 101 21.22 2.95 -5.80
N PRO A 102 22.40 2.98 -6.46
CA PRO A 102 22.51 2.60 -7.87
C PRO A 102 22.30 1.09 -8.10
N ASP A 103 22.50 0.28 -7.06
CA ASP A 103 22.53 -1.17 -7.19
C ASP A 103 21.11 -1.77 -7.32
N PRO A 104 20.95 -2.80 -8.17
CA PRO A 104 19.70 -3.55 -8.25
C PRO A 104 19.39 -4.25 -6.92
N LEU A 105 18.12 -4.57 -6.68
CA LEU A 105 17.76 -5.45 -5.58
C LEU A 105 18.37 -6.84 -5.79
N VAL A 106 18.95 -7.39 -4.73
CA VAL A 106 19.34 -8.80 -4.64
C VAL A 106 18.09 -9.58 -4.24
N ALA A 107 17.67 -10.50 -5.10
CA ALA A 107 16.52 -11.35 -4.84
C ALA A 107 16.76 -12.27 -3.64
N GLY A 108 15.73 -12.47 -2.81
CA GLY A 108 15.82 -13.27 -1.59
C GLY A 108 16.38 -12.53 -0.37
N GLU A 109 16.92 -11.32 -0.56
CA GLU A 109 17.41 -10.48 0.53
C GLU A 109 16.35 -9.46 0.98
N PRO A 110 16.36 -9.07 2.26
CA PRO A 110 15.46 -8.04 2.79
C PRO A 110 15.45 -6.75 1.98
N VAL A 111 14.27 -6.22 1.68
CA VAL A 111 14.15 -4.96 0.91
C VAL A 111 14.64 -3.78 1.73
N LEU A 112 14.27 -3.74 3.02
CA LEU A 112 14.70 -2.69 3.94
C LEU A 112 16.15 -2.94 4.36
N GLY A 113 17.01 -1.98 4.03
CA GLY A 113 18.47 -2.08 4.16
C GLY A 113 19.17 -2.00 2.80
N GLN A 114 18.57 -2.60 1.76
CA GLN A 114 18.91 -2.35 0.36
C GLN A 114 18.27 -1.06 -0.17
N ARG A 115 17.05 -0.76 0.32
CA ARG A 115 16.33 0.49 0.10
C ARG A 115 16.13 1.17 1.45
N ARG A 116 16.78 2.31 1.62
CA ARG A 116 16.95 3.04 2.88
C ARG A 116 16.16 4.34 2.91
N TYR A 117 15.35 4.60 1.88
CA TYR A 117 14.60 5.84 1.76
C TYR A 117 13.13 5.58 1.46
N GLY A 118 12.29 6.46 2.00
CA GLY A 118 10.86 6.44 1.75
C GLY A 118 10.28 7.84 1.68
N ARG A 119 9.02 7.95 1.27
CA ARG A 119 8.27 9.20 1.31
C ARG A 119 6.94 9.02 2.02
N VAL A 120 6.45 10.11 2.61
CA VAL A 120 5.10 10.14 3.18
C VAL A 120 4.08 10.32 2.05
N HIS A 121 3.14 9.37 1.97
CA HIS A 121 1.99 9.47 1.09
C HIS A 121 0.76 8.93 1.81
N ALA A 122 -0.05 9.83 2.37
CA ALA A 122 -1.12 9.47 3.29
C ALA A 122 -2.21 8.59 2.66
N SER A 123 -2.39 8.59 1.34
CA SER A 123 -3.34 7.65 0.72
C SER A 123 -2.96 6.19 0.92
N TYR A 124 -1.70 5.88 1.26
CA TYR A 124 -1.29 4.52 1.61
C TYR A 124 -1.47 4.21 3.10
N CYS A 125 -1.85 5.18 3.94
CA CYS A 125 -2.34 4.93 5.30
C CYS A 125 -3.73 4.30 5.19
N LYS A 126 -3.75 3.02 4.79
CA LYS A 126 -4.97 2.29 4.49
C LYS A 126 -5.58 1.73 5.78
N PRO A 127 -6.91 1.80 5.96
CA PRO A 127 -7.60 1.12 7.05
C PRO A 127 -7.66 -0.40 6.82
N CYS A 128 -6.50 -1.06 6.80
CA CYS A 128 -6.34 -2.43 6.31
C CYS A 128 -6.42 -3.53 7.39
N ILE A 129 -6.38 -3.16 8.67
CA ILE A 129 -6.47 -4.09 9.80
C ILE A 129 -7.86 -3.95 10.40
N ILE A 130 -8.70 -4.99 10.30
CA ILE A 130 -10.12 -4.93 10.67
C ILE A 130 -10.48 -6.03 11.67
N ALA A 131 -11.36 -5.70 12.62
CA ALA A 131 -12.09 -6.62 13.49
C ALA A 131 -13.62 -6.41 13.38
N ARG A 132 -14.04 -5.54 12.45
CA ARG A 132 -15.44 -5.25 12.11
C ARG A 132 -15.57 -5.23 10.60
N PRO A 133 -16.71 -5.66 10.03
CA PRO A 133 -16.95 -5.54 8.60
C PRO A 133 -16.87 -4.08 8.16
N VAL A 134 -16.24 -3.84 7.00
CA VAL A 134 -16.13 -2.52 6.39
C VAL A 134 -16.45 -2.57 4.90
N ARG A 135 -16.71 -1.41 4.31
CA ARG A 135 -16.67 -1.17 2.87
C ARG A 135 -15.46 -0.31 2.52
N TRP A 136 -14.49 -0.87 1.79
CA TRP A 136 -13.35 -0.09 1.30
C TRP A 136 -13.66 0.69 0.02
N SER A 137 -12.97 1.82 -0.15
CA SER A 137 -12.88 2.53 -1.43
C SER A 137 -12.10 1.73 -2.47
N LEU A 138 -12.16 2.19 -3.71
CA LEU A 138 -11.17 1.84 -4.73
C LEU A 138 -9.74 2.05 -4.18
N GLY A 139 -8.88 1.06 -4.38
CA GLY A 139 -7.49 1.07 -3.88
C GLY A 139 -7.34 0.86 -2.37
N GLY A 140 -8.42 0.65 -1.62
CA GLY A 140 -8.36 0.42 -0.18
C GLY A 140 -7.95 1.64 0.65
N HIS A 141 -7.91 2.83 0.04
CA HIS A 141 -7.44 4.07 0.66
C HIS A 141 -8.31 4.53 1.83
N TYR A 142 -9.61 4.22 1.79
CA TYR A 142 -10.61 4.69 2.74
C TYR A 142 -11.60 3.57 3.05
N SER A 143 -12.36 3.71 4.14
CA SER A 143 -13.47 2.81 4.49
C SER A 143 -14.68 3.59 4.98
N ASP A 144 -15.81 2.92 5.17
CA ASP A 144 -16.99 3.49 5.83
C ASP A 144 -16.91 3.50 7.37
N PHE A 145 -15.78 3.09 7.96
CA PHE A 145 -15.58 3.11 9.39
C PHE A 145 -15.32 4.54 9.90
N PRO A 146 -16.10 5.03 10.89
CA PRO A 146 -16.11 6.45 11.22
C PRO A 146 -14.92 6.96 12.01
N GLN A 147 -14.22 6.07 12.72
CA GLN A 147 -13.15 6.47 13.61
C GLN A 147 -11.78 6.17 12.99
N LEU A 148 -10.92 7.18 12.89
CA LEU A 148 -9.54 6.98 12.48
C LEU A 148 -8.68 6.54 13.66
N ASN A 149 -8.33 5.26 13.71
CA ASN A 149 -7.30 4.75 14.61
C ASN A 149 -5.97 4.66 13.84
N LEU A 150 -5.30 5.81 13.67
CA LEU A 150 -3.97 5.89 13.07
C LEU A 150 -2.91 5.45 14.08
N SER A 151 -2.35 4.25 13.90
CA SER A 151 -1.43 3.60 14.85
C SER A 151 -0.08 4.32 14.92
N ASP A 152 0.39 4.60 16.13
CA ASP A 152 1.71 5.20 16.36
C ASP A 152 2.86 4.18 16.34
N LYS A 153 2.56 2.89 16.34
CA LYS A 153 3.55 1.80 16.34
C LYS A 153 3.57 0.93 15.08
N LEU A 154 2.50 0.94 14.29
CA LEU A 154 2.43 0.19 13.03
C LEU A 154 2.73 1.08 11.83
N PHE A 155 3.60 0.59 10.97
CA PHE A 155 3.90 1.16 9.68
C PHE A 155 3.37 0.27 8.55
N LEU A 156 2.95 0.90 7.45
CA LEU A 156 2.73 0.22 6.17
C LEU A 156 3.82 0.67 5.20
N PHE A 157 4.72 -0.24 4.85
CA PHE A 157 5.70 0.00 3.79
C PHE A 157 5.12 -0.41 2.44
N HIS A 158 4.89 0.57 1.58
CA HIS A 158 4.41 0.35 0.22
C HIS A 158 5.61 0.31 -0.74
N LEU A 159 5.75 -0.80 -1.45
CA LEU A 159 6.95 -1.19 -2.18
C LEU A 159 6.88 -0.91 -3.69
N ARG A 160 5.82 -0.26 -4.17
CA ARG A 160 5.65 0.02 -5.61
C ARG A 160 6.86 0.67 -6.27
N ALA A 161 7.53 1.57 -5.56
CA ALA A 161 8.65 2.36 -6.07
C ALA A 161 10.01 1.93 -5.48
N MET A 162 10.08 0.75 -4.83
CA MET A 162 11.31 0.25 -4.20
C MET A 162 12.43 0.00 -5.21
N ASP A 163 12.11 -0.25 -6.47
CA ASP A 163 13.07 -0.45 -7.54
C ASP A 163 12.59 0.21 -8.83
N ALA A 164 13.46 1.00 -9.44
CA ALA A 164 13.14 1.80 -10.60
C ALA A 164 12.90 0.94 -11.85
N GLY A 165 13.61 -0.19 -11.99
CA GLY A 165 13.39 -1.14 -13.08
C GLY A 165 12.03 -1.82 -12.96
N LEU A 166 11.73 -2.37 -11.77
CA LEU A 166 10.44 -3.00 -11.49
C LEU A 166 9.28 -2.02 -11.62
N LEU A 167 9.44 -0.78 -11.15
CA LEU A 167 8.42 0.27 -11.30
C LEU A 167 8.14 0.56 -12.77
N ARG A 168 9.17 0.73 -13.60
CA ARG A 168 9.01 0.99 -15.05
C ARG A 168 8.28 -0.16 -15.74
N ALA A 169 8.72 -1.40 -15.51
CA ALA A 169 8.11 -2.58 -16.12
C ALA A 169 6.63 -2.71 -15.73
N ARG A 170 6.32 -2.61 -14.43
CA ARG A 170 4.95 -2.66 -13.90
C ARG A 170 4.10 -1.53 -14.46
N GLN A 171 4.65 -0.33 -14.55
CA GLN A 171 3.89 0.83 -14.98
C GLN A 171 3.64 0.83 -16.49
N ALA A 172 4.57 0.31 -17.30
CA ALA A 172 4.32 0.05 -18.71
C ALA A 172 3.17 -0.94 -18.93
N ALA A 173 3.16 -2.06 -18.18
CA ALA A 173 2.06 -3.03 -18.23
C ALA A 173 0.72 -2.40 -17.81
N ARG A 174 0.69 -1.65 -16.70
CA ARG A 174 -0.52 -0.94 -16.23
C ARG A 174 -1.01 0.08 -17.26
N HIS A 175 -0.11 0.86 -17.83
CA HIS A 175 -0.44 1.85 -18.86
C HIS A 175 -1.10 1.18 -20.07
N ALA A 176 -0.51 0.09 -20.58
CA ALA A 176 -1.08 -0.68 -21.69
C ALA A 176 -2.47 -1.27 -21.37
N MET A 177 -2.74 -1.63 -20.11
CA MET A 177 -4.05 -2.15 -19.69
C MET A 177 -5.16 -1.09 -19.64
N VAL A 178 -4.80 0.18 -19.41
CA VAL A 178 -5.78 1.26 -19.15
C VAL A 178 -5.82 2.29 -20.25
N THR A 179 -5.17 2.04 -21.38
CA THR A 179 -5.15 2.94 -22.55
C THR A 179 -5.71 2.27 -23.79
N ASP A 180 -6.27 3.05 -24.70
CA ASP A 180 -6.71 2.59 -26.02
C ASP A 180 -5.54 2.42 -26.99
N ALA A 181 -5.83 2.05 -28.24
CA ALA A 181 -4.82 1.85 -29.28
C ALA A 181 -4.04 3.14 -29.61
N GLU A 182 -4.60 4.31 -29.29
CA GLU A 182 -3.98 5.62 -29.45
C GLU A 182 -3.24 6.08 -28.17
N GLY A 183 -3.18 5.24 -27.13
CA GLY A 183 -2.50 5.54 -25.87
C GLY A 183 -3.29 6.46 -24.93
N ARG A 184 -4.58 6.68 -25.18
CA ARG A 184 -5.43 7.56 -24.35
C ARG A 184 -6.03 6.77 -23.19
N PRO A 185 -6.03 7.31 -21.95
CA PRO A 185 -6.62 6.62 -20.80
C PRO A 185 -8.11 6.34 -20.99
N VAL A 186 -8.50 5.09 -20.81
CA VAL A 186 -9.91 4.66 -20.79
C VAL A 186 -10.47 4.90 -19.40
N ALA A 187 -11.51 5.74 -19.32
CA ALA A 187 -12.11 6.13 -18.05
C ALA A 187 -12.72 4.93 -17.31
N GLY A 188 -12.52 4.90 -15.99
CA GLY A 188 -13.18 3.94 -15.10
C GLY A 188 -12.61 2.52 -15.12
N VAL A 189 -11.48 2.25 -15.80
CA VAL A 189 -10.85 0.92 -15.77
C VAL A 189 -10.18 0.64 -14.43
N ALA A 190 -9.33 1.56 -13.97
CA ALA A 190 -8.60 1.48 -12.71
C ALA A 190 -8.30 2.88 -12.14
N GLY A 191 -7.72 2.95 -10.94
CA GLY A 191 -7.32 4.21 -10.32
C GLY A 191 -6.31 5.01 -11.17
N GLY A 192 -6.41 6.34 -11.13
CA GLY A 192 -5.65 7.25 -12.04
C GLY A 192 -4.12 7.10 -12.02
N GLY A 193 -3.55 6.50 -10.96
CA GLY A 193 -2.11 6.18 -10.91
C GLY A 193 -1.63 5.11 -11.90
N TRP A 194 -2.56 4.41 -12.58
CA TRP A 194 -2.27 3.39 -13.60
C TRP A 194 -2.05 3.97 -15.00
N ALA A 195 -2.56 5.17 -15.26
CA ALA A 195 -2.45 5.83 -16.57
C ALA A 195 -1.14 6.61 -16.76
N ARG A 196 -0.18 6.50 -15.82
CA ARG A 196 1.11 7.19 -15.91
C ARG A 196 1.96 6.53 -16.99
N ASP A 197 2.47 7.32 -17.93
CA ASP A 197 3.36 6.85 -18.99
C ASP A 197 4.81 6.69 -18.50
N GLY A 198 5.71 6.31 -19.42
CA GLY A 198 7.13 6.14 -19.12
C GLY A 198 7.79 7.45 -18.68
N ALA A 199 7.53 8.56 -19.39
CA ALA A 199 8.12 9.86 -19.09
C ALA A 199 7.70 10.37 -17.69
N GLY A 200 6.43 10.23 -17.34
CA GLY A 200 5.91 10.56 -16.01
C GLY A 200 6.48 9.66 -14.92
N THR A 201 6.74 8.39 -15.22
CA THR A 201 7.39 7.45 -14.30
C THR A 201 8.83 7.85 -14.01
N ASP A 202 9.57 8.25 -15.04
CA ASP A 202 10.94 8.75 -14.87
C ASP A 202 11.00 10.10 -14.15
N GLN A 203 10.06 11.01 -14.45
CA GLN A 203 9.94 12.27 -13.74
C GLN A 203 9.64 12.04 -12.25
N PHE A 204 8.79 11.06 -11.95
CA PHE A 204 8.49 10.67 -10.57
C PHE A 204 9.74 10.21 -9.83
N LEU A 205 10.53 9.30 -10.40
CA LEU A 205 11.77 8.80 -9.80
C LEU A 205 12.79 9.94 -9.57
N ARG A 206 13.01 10.79 -10.59
CA ARG A 206 13.92 11.95 -10.48
C ARG A 206 13.45 12.99 -9.46
N SER A 207 12.16 13.04 -9.15
CA SER A 207 11.63 14.04 -8.21
C SER A 207 12.14 13.89 -6.78
N PHE A 208 12.73 12.74 -6.43
CA PHE A 208 13.33 12.49 -5.12
C PHE A 208 14.82 12.86 -5.05
N THR A 209 15.47 13.11 -6.17
CA THR A 209 16.92 13.40 -6.23
C THR A 209 17.21 14.90 -6.12
N THR A 210 16.17 15.74 -6.07
CA THR A 210 16.33 17.21 -6.05
C THR A 210 16.72 17.76 -4.69
N THR A 211 16.55 16.97 -3.62
CA THR A 211 16.86 17.36 -2.24
C THR A 211 17.54 16.21 -1.50
N ALA A 212 18.39 16.53 -0.54
CA ALA A 212 18.97 15.52 0.35
C ALA A 212 17.84 14.80 1.14
N PRO A 213 18.01 13.50 1.47
CA PRO A 213 17.09 12.81 2.35
C PRO A 213 17.04 13.46 3.74
N GLU A 214 15.84 13.60 4.29
CA GLU A 214 15.65 14.09 5.65
C GLU A 214 15.87 12.97 6.67
N VAL A 215 16.64 13.25 7.71
CA VAL A 215 16.77 12.39 8.89
C VAL A 215 15.78 12.87 9.94
N THR A 216 14.95 11.98 10.46
CA THR A 216 13.92 12.30 11.46
C THR A 216 13.94 11.24 12.56
N ASP A 217 13.22 11.49 13.66
CA ASP A 217 12.92 10.48 14.68
C ASP A 217 11.97 9.36 14.17
N PHE A 218 11.46 9.50 12.94
CA PHE A 218 10.51 8.62 12.29
C PHE A 218 9.12 8.60 12.95
N THR A 219 8.81 9.56 13.82
CA THR A 219 7.49 9.67 14.47
C THR A 219 6.48 10.35 13.56
N PHE A 220 6.91 11.28 12.70
CA PHE A 220 6.06 12.03 11.75
C PHE A 220 4.87 12.76 12.42
N GLY A 221 5.09 13.34 13.61
CA GLY A 221 4.04 13.90 14.47
C GLY A 221 3.07 14.87 13.76
N TRP A 222 3.56 15.89 13.05
CA TRP A 222 2.68 16.85 12.40
C TRP A 222 1.95 16.26 11.17
N GLN A 223 2.58 15.32 10.46
CA GLN A 223 1.96 14.62 9.35
C GLN A 223 0.79 13.77 9.84
N ARG A 224 1.00 12.99 10.91
CA ARG A 224 -0.05 12.22 11.58
C ARG A 224 -1.19 13.11 12.05
N GLU A 225 -0.85 14.24 12.69
CA GLU A 225 -1.86 15.19 13.18
C GLU A 225 -2.67 15.81 12.03
N ARG A 226 -2.03 16.11 10.90
CA ARG A 226 -2.75 16.59 9.71
C ARG A 226 -3.72 15.54 9.15
N ILE A 227 -3.32 14.26 9.12
CA ILE A 227 -4.21 13.16 8.72
C ILE A 227 -5.41 13.10 9.68
N ARG A 228 -5.17 13.13 10.99
CA ARG A 228 -6.22 13.12 12.03
C ARG A 228 -7.19 14.28 11.91
N LYS A 229 -6.69 15.52 11.81
CA LYS A 229 -7.52 16.73 11.72
C LYS A 229 -8.40 16.82 10.47
N SER A 230 -8.00 16.15 9.39
CA SER A 230 -8.74 16.19 8.12
C SER A 230 -9.73 15.04 7.95
N TRP A 231 -9.79 14.12 8.92
CA TRP A 231 -10.69 12.97 8.89
C TRP A 231 -12.16 13.40 8.92
N ARG A 232 -12.93 13.00 7.90
CA ARG A 232 -14.33 13.40 7.74
C ARG A 232 -15.10 12.41 6.87
N CYS A 233 -16.41 12.37 7.04
CA CYS A 233 -17.28 11.64 6.13
C CYS A 233 -17.44 12.42 4.80
N ASP A 234 -17.10 11.78 3.69
CA ASP A 234 -17.50 12.19 2.36
C ASP A 234 -18.95 11.76 2.11
N ARG A 235 -19.86 12.73 2.11
CA ARG A 235 -21.31 12.49 1.97
C ARG A 235 -21.70 11.87 0.63
N SER A 236 -20.88 12.04 -0.42
CA SER A 236 -21.18 11.49 -1.74
C SER A 236 -20.96 9.99 -1.83
N THR A 237 -19.99 9.46 -1.05
CA THR A 237 -19.59 8.06 -1.06
C THR A 237 -19.98 7.31 0.21
N GLY A 238 -20.30 8.04 1.28
CA GLY A 238 -20.51 7.50 2.62
C GLY A 238 -19.23 6.91 3.24
N LEU A 239 -18.07 7.24 2.69
CA LEU A 239 -16.76 6.79 3.19
C LEU A 239 -16.14 7.89 4.04
N TRP A 240 -15.29 7.49 4.97
CA TRP A 240 -14.49 8.40 5.77
C TRP A 240 -13.11 8.56 5.17
N VAL A 241 -12.71 9.82 4.99
CA VAL A 241 -11.54 10.23 4.23
C VAL A 241 -10.72 11.24 5.01
N HIS A 242 -9.41 11.28 4.76
CA HIS A 242 -8.54 12.39 5.16
C HIS A 242 -8.04 13.14 3.92
N ASP A 243 -7.52 14.35 4.12
CA ASP A 243 -6.94 15.13 3.03
C ASP A 243 -5.69 14.47 2.45
N ARG A 244 -5.40 14.81 1.19
CA ARG A 244 -4.15 14.41 0.56
C ARG A 244 -2.97 15.03 1.33
N LEU A 245 -2.03 14.16 1.69
CA LEU A 245 -0.71 14.54 2.17
C LEU A 245 0.31 13.70 1.41
N HIS A 246 0.93 14.32 0.42
CA HIS A 246 2.06 13.75 -0.28
C HIS A 246 3.13 14.81 -0.47
N ASN A 247 4.38 14.44 -0.27
CA ASN A 247 5.51 15.30 -0.61
C ASN A 247 6.46 14.58 -1.56
N ARG A 248 7.40 15.35 -2.12
CA ARG A 248 8.51 14.84 -2.93
C ARG A 248 9.80 14.76 -2.11
N ARG A 249 9.66 14.80 -0.78
CA ARG A 249 10.79 14.64 0.14
C ARG A 249 11.01 13.15 0.34
N SER A 250 12.28 12.76 0.36
CA SER A 250 12.68 11.43 0.83
C SER A 250 13.14 11.53 2.28
N TYR A 251 12.80 10.53 3.08
CA TYR A 251 13.19 10.38 4.48
C TYR A 251 14.07 9.15 4.61
N ALA A 252 15.13 9.23 5.40
CA ALA A 252 15.92 8.06 5.76
C ALA A 252 15.08 7.12 6.62
N ILE A 253 15.01 5.85 6.22
CA ILE A 253 14.41 4.78 7.00
C ILE A 253 15.43 4.36 8.07
N PRO A 254 15.08 4.38 9.37
CA PRO A 254 16.00 4.02 10.43
C PRO A 254 16.52 2.59 10.32
N GLU A 255 17.79 2.39 10.68
CA GLU A 255 18.46 1.08 10.61
C GLU A 255 17.75 -0.02 11.42
N ARG A 256 17.01 0.36 12.46
CA ARG A 256 16.21 -0.60 13.23
C ARG A 256 15.22 -1.38 12.37
N PHE A 257 14.78 -0.83 11.23
CA PHE A 257 13.89 -1.53 10.30
C PHE A 257 14.60 -2.46 9.31
N PHE A 258 15.93 -2.43 9.23
CA PHE A 258 16.66 -3.20 8.24
C PHE A 258 16.65 -4.69 8.59
N GLY A 259 16.42 -5.55 7.60
CA GLY A 259 16.37 -7.00 7.79
C GLY A 259 15.07 -7.56 8.39
N ILE A 260 14.07 -6.72 8.69
CA ILE A 260 12.79 -7.19 9.27
C ILE A 260 11.91 -7.92 8.24
N ILE A 261 12.13 -7.64 6.95
CA ILE A 261 11.34 -8.19 5.84
C ILE A 261 12.26 -8.50 4.66
#